data_AF-A0A3Q3KIL3-F1
#
_entry.id   AF-A0A3Q3KIL3-F1
#
_cell.length_a   1.000
_cell.length_b   1.000
_cell.length_c   1.000
_cell.angle_alpha   90.00
_cell.angle_beta   90.00
_cell.angle_gamma   90.00
#
_symmetry.space_group_name_H-M   'P 1'
#
loop_
_entity.id
_entity.type
_entity.pdbx_description
1 polymer ?
#
loop_
_entity_poly.entity_id
_entity_poly.type
_entity_poly.pdbx_seq_one_letter_code
_entity_poly.pdbx_strand_id
1 'polypeptide(L)'
;MSTGELHHLDYENELMEMDTFIHRFDSTEVIYQPRRKRAKLIGKYLMGDLLGEGSYGKVKEMLDSETLCRRAVKILKKKKLRRIPNGEANVKKAGSFP
;
A
#
# COMPACT_ATOMS: atom_id res chain seq x y z
N MET A 1 -11.91 53.46 -25.32
CA MET A 1 -11.87 52.22 -24.52
C MET A 1 -10.91 51.29 -25.23
N SER A 2 -9.79 50.95 -24.59
CA SER A 2 -8.64 50.31 -25.25
C SER A 2 -8.85 48.79 -25.30
N THR A 3 -8.40 48.15 -26.37
CA THR A 3 -8.49 46.69 -26.62
C THR A 3 -7.90 45.81 -25.50
N GLY A 4 -7.10 46.39 -24.60
CA GLY A 4 -6.54 45.71 -23.43
C GLY A 4 -7.54 45.44 -22.30
N GLU A 5 -8.66 46.16 -22.20
CA GLU A 5 -9.69 45.90 -21.16
C GLU A 5 -10.57 44.68 -21.49
N LEU A 6 -10.74 44.37 -22.78
CA LEU A 6 -11.54 43.22 -23.25
C LEU A 6 -10.85 41.89 -22.93
N HIS A 7 -9.54 41.79 -23.17
CA HIS A 7 -8.76 40.58 -22.88
C HIS A 7 -8.66 40.24 -21.38
N HIS A 8 -8.81 41.23 -20.50
CA HIS A 8 -8.74 41.01 -19.05
C HIS A 8 -10.04 40.38 -18.51
N LEU A 9 -11.19 40.80 -19.05
CA LEU A 9 -12.50 40.26 -18.67
C LEU A 9 -12.69 38.81 -19.11
N ASP A 10 -12.15 38.43 -20.26
CA ASP A 10 -12.23 37.05 -20.77
C ASP A 10 -11.39 36.08 -19.90
N TYR A 11 -10.24 36.54 -19.38
CA TYR A 11 -9.37 35.74 -18.51
C TYR A 11 -9.97 35.50 -17.12
N GLU A 12 -10.64 36.51 -16.56
CA GLU A 12 -11.34 36.40 -15.27
C GLU A 12 -12.56 35.46 -15.37
N ASN A 13 -13.23 35.42 -16.53
CA ASN A 13 -14.34 34.51 -16.78
C ASN A 13 -13.89 33.04 -16.91
N GLU A 14 -12.77 32.78 -17.60
CA GLU A 14 -12.18 31.43 -17.66
C GLU A 14 -11.70 30.95 -16.26
N LEU A 15 -11.21 31.87 -15.42
CA LEU A 15 -10.80 31.57 -14.04
C LEU A 15 -12.00 31.16 -13.15
N MET A 16 -13.18 31.77 -13.36
CA MET A 16 -14.41 31.39 -12.66
C MET A 16 -14.95 30.02 -13.11
N GLU A 17 -14.79 29.68 -14.39
CA GLU A 17 -15.29 28.40 -14.92
C GLU A 17 -14.47 27.20 -14.41
N MET A 18 -13.17 27.41 -14.15
CA MET A 18 -12.24 26.45 -13.55
C MET A 18 -12.47 26.19 -12.04
N ASP A 19 -13.30 26.99 -11.35
CA ASP A 19 -13.51 26.88 -9.90
C ASP A 19 -14.61 25.87 -9.52
N THR A 20 -15.13 25.12 -10.51
CA THR A 20 -16.20 24.12 -10.32
C THR A 20 -15.70 22.68 -10.16
N PHE A 21 -14.38 22.45 -10.17
CA PHE A 21 -13.81 21.10 -9.96
C PHE A 21 -13.97 20.58 -8.52
N ILE A 22 -14.29 21.45 -7.56
CA ILE A 22 -14.50 21.08 -6.17
C ILE A 22 -16.00 20.88 -5.94
N HIS A 23 -16.43 19.62 -5.91
CA HIS A 23 -17.79 19.28 -5.49
C HIS A 23 -17.94 19.56 -3.99
N ARG A 24 -18.70 20.61 -3.66
CA ARG A 24 -19.10 20.92 -2.28
C ARG A 24 -20.18 19.92 -1.86
N PHE A 25 -19.88 19.12 -0.84
CA PHE A 25 -20.81 18.20 -0.19
C PHE A 25 -21.13 18.69 1.22
N ASP A 26 -22.36 18.46 1.68
CA ASP A 26 -22.70 18.70 3.08
C ASP A 26 -22.02 17.65 3.97
N SER A 27 -21.52 18.07 5.13
CA SER A 27 -20.81 17.16 6.05
C SER A 27 -21.66 15.96 6.51
N THR A 28 -22.99 16.09 6.51
CA THR A 28 -23.94 15.01 6.86
C THR A 28 -24.08 13.97 5.76
N GLU A 29 -23.74 14.30 4.50
CA GLU A 29 -23.78 13.39 3.35
C GLU A 29 -22.52 12.51 3.28
N VAL A 30 -21.46 12.87 4.00
CA VAL A 30 -20.22 12.10 4.07
C VAL A 30 -20.37 10.94 5.06
N ILE A 31 -20.93 9.83 4.59
CA ILE A 31 -21.04 8.59 5.38
C ILE A 31 -19.70 7.85 5.36
N TYR A 32 -18.87 8.05 6.39
CA TYR A 32 -17.66 7.25 6.58
C TYR A 32 -18.03 5.83 7.05
N GLN A 33 -18.06 4.86 6.13
CA GLN A 33 -18.12 3.44 6.50
C GLN A 33 -16.70 2.92 6.75
N PRO A 34 -16.32 2.54 7.99
CA PRO A 34 -15.02 1.95 8.25
C PRO A 34 -14.90 0.64 7.46
N ARG A 35 -14.05 0.60 6.44
CA ARG A 35 -13.81 -0.63 5.67
C ARG A 35 -13.18 -1.66 6.61
N ARG A 36 -13.94 -2.68 6.99
CA ARG A 36 -13.40 -3.81 7.77
C ARG A 36 -12.26 -4.45 6.97
N LYS A 37 -11.05 -4.45 7.54
CA LYS A 37 -9.90 -5.10 6.90
C LYS A 37 -10.16 -6.59 6.87
N ARG A 38 -10.30 -7.15 5.67
CA ARG A 38 -10.43 -8.59 5.47
C ARG A 38 -9.15 -9.27 5.92
N ALA A 39 -9.29 -10.41 6.59
CA ALA A 39 -8.17 -11.25 6.96
C ALA A 39 -7.43 -11.69 5.68
N LYS A 40 -6.10 -11.66 5.71
CA LYS A 40 -5.29 -11.97 4.53
C LYS A 40 -4.91 -13.45 4.53
N LEU A 41 -5.47 -14.21 3.59
CA LEU A 41 -5.07 -15.59 3.33
C LEU A 41 -3.98 -15.64 2.25
N ILE A 42 -2.97 -16.48 2.45
CA ILE A 42 -1.95 -16.84 1.45
C ILE A 42 -1.92 -18.37 1.35
N GLY A 43 -2.52 -18.90 0.29
CA GLY A 43 -2.83 -20.33 0.22
C GLY A 43 -3.70 -20.74 1.41
N LYS A 44 -3.28 -21.78 2.13
CA LYS A 44 -3.94 -22.25 3.35
C LYS A 44 -3.53 -21.52 4.65
N TYR A 45 -2.71 -20.48 4.55
CA TYR A 45 -2.19 -19.79 5.73
C TYR A 45 -2.88 -18.46 5.95
N LEU A 46 -3.35 -18.22 7.17
CA LEU A 46 -3.87 -16.94 7.62
C LEU A 46 -2.73 -16.07 8.15
N MET A 47 -2.54 -14.90 7.55
CA MET A 47 -1.54 -13.92 7.97
C MET A 47 -1.89 -13.29 9.31
N GLY A 48 -0.96 -13.40 10.25
CA GLY A 48 -0.97 -12.68 11.52
C GLY A 48 0.00 -11.50 11.54
N ASP A 49 0.41 -11.17 12.76
CA ASP A 49 1.18 -9.97 13.07
C ASP A 49 2.67 -10.09 12.76
N LEU A 50 3.36 -8.95 12.85
CA LEU A 50 4.82 -8.89 12.72
C LEU A 50 5.48 -9.47 13.97
N LEU A 51 6.30 -10.51 13.80
CA LEU A 51 7.09 -11.11 14.88
C LEU A 51 8.48 -10.47 15.00
N GLY A 52 9.04 -9.97 13.89
CA GLY A 52 10.34 -9.30 13.91
C GLY A 52 10.79 -8.80 12.56
N GLU A 53 11.86 -8.01 12.55
CA GLU A 53 12.49 -7.49 11.34
C GLU A 53 14.01 -7.68 11.39
N GLY A 54 14.60 -8.05 10.27
CA GLY A 54 16.05 -8.23 10.16
C GLY A 54 16.61 -7.82 8.80
N SER A 55 17.91 -8.06 8.63
CA SER A 55 18.68 -7.59 7.47
C SER A 55 18.15 -8.12 6.13
N TYR A 56 17.55 -9.32 6.12
CA TYR A 56 17.02 -9.97 4.90
C TYR A 56 15.52 -9.74 4.65
N GLY A 57 14.74 -9.38 5.69
CA GLY A 57 13.28 -9.33 5.55
C GLY A 57 12.56 -9.21 6.88
N LYS A 58 11.24 -9.41 6.83
CA LYS A 58 10.36 -9.38 8.01
C LYS A 58 9.91 -10.79 8.34
N VAL A 59 9.74 -11.10 9.62
CA VAL A 59 9.15 -12.36 10.08
C VAL A 59 7.74 -12.04 10.56
N LYS A 60 6.75 -12.77 10.06
CA LYS A 60 5.36 -12.64 10.47
C LYS A 60 4.81 -13.95 10.99
N GLU A 61 3.80 -13.86 11.82
CA GLU A 61 3.00 -15.00 12.23
C GLU A 61 2.12 -15.45 11.07
N MET A 62 1.94 -16.77 10.98
CA MET A 62 0.97 -17.44 10.13
C MET A 62 0.26 -18.52 10.93
N LEU A 63 -1.05 -18.66 10.72
CA LEU A 63 -1.84 -19.78 11.21
C LEU A 63 -2.17 -20.71 10.05
N ASP A 64 -1.83 -22.00 10.18
CA ASP A 64 -2.23 -23.04 9.23
C ASP A 64 -3.73 -23.32 9.36
N SER A 65 -4.52 -23.11 8.30
CA SER A 65 -5.98 -23.23 8.38
C SER A 65 -6.49 -24.66 8.57
N GLU A 66 -5.67 -25.66 8.26
CA GLU A 66 -6.04 -27.07 8.39
C GLU A 66 -5.64 -27.62 9.76
N THR A 67 -4.40 -27.37 10.18
CA THR A 67 -3.85 -27.94 11.41
C THR A 67 -3.95 -27.01 12.62
N LEU A 68 -4.30 -25.73 12.40
CA LEU A 68 -4.29 -24.66 13.41
C LEU A 68 -2.94 -24.45 14.09
N CYS A 69 -1.85 -24.96 13.50
CA CYS A 69 -0.50 -24.75 13.99
C CYS A 69 -0.03 -23.33 13.66
N ARG A 70 0.49 -22.63 14.67
CA ARG A 70 1.17 -21.33 14.50
C ARG A 70 2.55 -21.56 13.89
N ARG A 71 2.88 -20.78 12.87
CA ARG A 71 4.15 -20.83 12.13
C ARG A 71 4.71 -19.42 12.01
N ALA A 72 6.03 -19.32 11.92
CA ALA A 72 6.72 -18.09 11.57
C ALA A 72 7.12 -18.14 10.09
N VAL A 73 6.84 -17.08 9.34
CA VAL A 73 7.25 -16.98 7.93
C VAL A 73 8.17 -15.80 7.72
N LYS A 74 9.28 -16.03 7.04
CA LYS A 74 10.23 -14.99 6.65
C LYS A 74 9.86 -14.45 5.28
N ILE A 75 9.39 -13.22 5.25
CA ILE A 75 9.00 -12.50 4.04
C ILE A 75 10.23 -11.78 3.48
N LEU A 76 10.71 -12.27 2.34
CA LEU A 76 11.85 -11.73 1.62
C LEU A 76 11.38 -10.86 0.45
N LYS A 77 12.04 -9.73 0.21
CA LYS A 77 11.76 -8.86 -0.95
C LYS A 77 12.91 -8.95 -1.94
N LYS A 78 12.64 -9.27 -3.21
CA LYS A 78 13.65 -9.37 -4.28
C LYS A 78 14.55 -8.12 -4.39
N LYS A 79 13.94 -6.91 -4.35
CA LYS A 79 14.68 -5.64 -4.34
C LYS A 79 15.63 -5.48 -3.15
N LYS A 80 15.28 -6.02 -1.97
CA LYS A 80 16.11 -5.98 -0.76
C LYS A 80 17.26 -6.99 -0.87
N LEU A 81 16.99 -8.21 -1.35
CA LEU A 81 18.02 -9.23 -1.57
C LEU A 81 19.09 -8.79 -2.55
N ARG A 82 18.73 -8.08 -3.64
CA ARG A 82 19.69 -7.55 -4.62
C ARG A 82 20.69 -6.55 -4.03
N ARG A 83 20.34 -5.87 -2.93
CA ARG A 83 21.24 -4.91 -2.25
C ARG A 83 22.21 -5.59 -1.29
N ILE A 84 21.96 -6.85 -0.94
CA ILE A 84 22.78 -7.60 0.01
C ILE A 84 23.78 -8.42 -0.81
N PRO A 85 25.10 -8.35 -0.52
CA PRO A 85 26.08 -9.21 -1.17
C PRO A 85 25.68 -10.68 -1.08
N ASN A 86 25.63 -11.36 -2.24
CA ASN A 86 25.19 -12.76 -2.35
C ASN A 86 23.79 -13.04 -1.76
N GLY A 87 22.91 -12.04 -1.68
CA GLY A 87 21.65 -12.12 -0.95
C GLY A 87 20.74 -13.27 -1.39
N GLU A 88 20.52 -13.43 -2.70
CA GLU A 88 19.69 -14.52 -3.25
C GLU A 88 20.36 -15.89 -3.08
N ALA A 89 21.67 -15.99 -3.32
CA ALA A 89 22.43 -17.22 -3.18
C ALA A 89 22.45 -17.73 -1.73
N ASN A 90 22.65 -16.83 -0.76
CA ASN A 90 22.64 -17.15 0.66
C ASN A 90 21.26 -17.65 1.12
N VAL A 91 20.18 -17.05 0.60
CA VAL A 91 18.81 -17.54 0.86
C VAL A 91 18.60 -18.93 0.28
N LYS A 92 19.03 -19.18 -0.96
CA LYS A 92 18.90 -20.49 -1.61
C LYS A 92 19.64 -21.58 -0.82
N LYS A 93 20.86 -21.28 -0.35
CA LYS A 93 21.67 -22.18 0.46
C LYS A 93 21.07 -22.45 1.86
N ALA A 94 20.49 -21.44 2.50
CA ALA A 94 19.87 -21.60 3.82
C ALA A 94 18.50 -22.30 3.75
N GLY A 95 17.78 -22.16 2.64
CA GLY A 95 16.46 -22.76 2.43
C GLY A 95 16.50 -24.18 1.88
N SER A 96 17.62 -24.61 1.30
CA SER A 96 17.85 -26.03 1.02
C SER A 96 18.15 -26.74 2.34
N PHE A 97 17.12 -27.32 2.95
CA PHE A 97 17.33 -28.38 3.93
C PHE A 97 17.99 -29.58 3.22
N PRO A 98 18.92 -30.31 3.85
CA PRO A 98 19.43 -31.56 3.30
C PRO A 98 18.31 -32.59 3.10
#